data_AF-A0A7Y3GXK1-F1
#
_entry.id   AF-A0A7Y3GXK1-F1
#
_cell.length_a   1.000
_cell.length_b   1.000
_cell.length_c   1.000
_cell.angle_alpha   90.00
_cell.angle_beta   90.00
_cell.angle_gamma   90.00
#
_symmetry.space_group_name_H-M   'P 1'
#
loop_
_entity.id
_entity.type
_entity.pdbx_description
1 polymer ?
#
loop_
_entity_poly.entity_id
_entity_poly.type
_entity_poly.pdbx_seq_one_letter_code
_entity_poly.pdbx_strand_id
1 'polypeptide(L)' 'FQWQHIRDFDYDALLSRFANPLELRRTDFHNYPIFGFVLTQTKDLAELDWALRSDLREFITTD' A
#
# COMPACT_ATOMS: atom_id res chain seq x y z
N PHE A 1 13.60 14.23 3.85
CA PHE A 1 12.58 13.28 3.35
C PHE A 1 13.01 12.80 1.97
N GLN A 2 13.39 11.53 1.84
CA GLN A 2 14.15 10.96 0.71
C GLN A 2 13.25 10.32 -0.37
N TRP A 3 12.23 11.03 -0.85
CA TRP A 3 11.35 10.52 -1.92
C TRP A 3 12.07 10.34 -3.27
N GLN A 4 13.27 10.90 -3.40
CA GLN A 4 14.07 10.93 -4.64
C GLN A 4 14.61 9.57 -5.09
N HIS A 5 14.41 8.52 -4.30
CA HIS A 5 14.91 7.17 -4.60
C HIS A 5 13.81 6.14 -4.80
N ILE A 6 12.53 6.51 -4.67
CA ILE A 6 11.42 5.58 -4.87
C ILE A 6 11.05 5.57 -6.35
N ARG A 7 11.31 4.46 -7.02
CA ARG A 7 11.01 4.25 -8.43
C ARG A 7 9.55 3.86 -8.64
N ASP A 8 9.05 2.95 -7.82
CA ASP A 8 7.70 2.41 -7.96
C ASP A 8 7.14 1.86 -6.63
N PHE A 9 5.82 1.70 -6.60
CA PHE A 9 5.08 1.06 -5.52
C PHE A 9 4.19 -0.06 -6.08
N ASP A 10 4.39 -1.29 -5.63
CA ASP A 10 3.67 -2.47 -6.14
C ASP A 10 2.27 -2.57 -5.53
N TYR A 11 1.32 -1.89 -6.17
CA TYR A 11 -0.09 -1.90 -5.78
C TYR A 11 -0.74 -3.28 -5.90
N ASP A 12 -0.31 -4.11 -6.85
CA ASP A 12 -0.92 -5.42 -7.08
C ASP A 12 -0.48 -6.40 -5.97
N ALA A 13 0.80 -6.35 -5.58
CA ALA A 13 1.29 -7.07 -4.41
C ALA A 13 0.61 -6.59 -3.12
N LEU A 14 0.39 -5.28 -2.94
CA LEU A 14 -0.37 -4.76 -1.80
C LEU A 14 -1.79 -5.32 -1.77
N LEU A 15 -2.52 -5.27 -2.89
CA LEU A 15 -3.90 -5.75 -2.97
C LEU A 15 -4.02 -7.26 -2.71
N SER A 16 -2.99 -8.04 -3.04
CA SER A 16 -2.95 -9.49 -2.76
C SER A 16 -2.98 -9.83 -1.26
N ARG A 17 -2.70 -8.85 -0.39
CA ARG A 17 -2.73 -9.02 1.07
C ARG A 17 -4.13 -8.94 1.65
N PHE A 18 -5.10 -8.44 0.89
CA PHE A 18 -6.48 -8.28 1.33
C PHE A 18 -7.37 -9.32 0.67
N ALA A 19 -8.19 -10.03 1.44
CA ALA A 19 -9.09 -11.05 0.90
C ALA A 19 -10.23 -10.47 0.04
N ASN A 20 -10.68 -9.24 0.36
CA ASN A 20 -11.76 -8.57 -0.36
C ASN A 20 -11.54 -7.04 -0.46
N PRO A 21 -10.56 -6.59 -1.27
CA PRO A 21 -10.38 -5.17 -1.55
C PRO A 21 -11.58 -4.65 -2.36
N LEU A 22 -12.16 -3.55 -1.89
CA LEU A 22 -13.31 -2.89 -2.51
C LEU A 22 -12.89 -1.78 -3.48
N GLU A 23 -11.87 -1.01 -3.11
CA GLU A 23 -11.40 0.11 -3.91
C GLU A 23 -9.92 0.37 -3.66
N LEU A 24 -9.18 0.69 -4.73
CA LEU A 24 -7.86 1.28 -4.67
C LEU A 24 -7.89 2.65 -5.34
N ARG A 25 -7.61 3.70 -4.57
CA ARG A 25 -7.44 5.06 -5.08
C ARG A 25 -5.97 5.40 -5.09
N ARG A 26 -5.32 5.24 -6.25
CA ARG A 26 -3.91 5.61 -6.44
C ARG A 26 -3.76 7.13 -6.43
N THR A 27 -2.68 7.62 -5.86
CA THR A 27 -2.28 9.04 -5.92
C THR A 27 -0.96 9.17 -6.64
N ASP A 28 -0.74 10.31 -7.29
CA ASP A 28 0.57 10.62 -7.85
C ASP A 28 1.53 10.97 -6.71
N PHE A 29 2.31 9.97 -6.28
CA PHE A 29 3.21 10.12 -5.14
C PHE A 29 4.41 11.03 -5.42
N HIS A 30 4.65 11.42 -6.68
CA HIS A 30 5.63 12.44 -7.03
C HIS A 30 5.13 13.85 -6.69
N ASN A 31 3.81 14.04 -6.65
CA ASN A 31 3.16 15.31 -6.36
C ASN A 31 2.63 15.40 -4.92
N TYR A 32 2.31 14.25 -4.30
CA TYR A 32 1.78 14.16 -2.94
C TYR A 32 2.52 13.08 -2.13
N PRO A 33 2.83 13.28 -0.83
CA PRO A 33 3.60 12.32 -0.05
C PRO A 33 2.75 11.11 0.42
N ILE A 34 1.89 10.58 -0.46
CA ILE A 34 0.96 9.48 -0.19
C ILE A 34 0.92 8.59 -1.45
N PHE A 35 0.94 7.27 -1.28
CA PHE A 35 0.83 6.31 -2.39
C PHE A 35 -0.61 6.04 -2.84
N GLY A 36 -1.56 6.08 -1.91
CA GLY A 36 -2.98 5.94 -2.20
C GLY A 36 -3.78 5.51 -0.98
N PHE A 37 -5.03 5.10 -1.24
CA PHE A 37 -5.95 4.57 -0.24
C PHE A 37 -6.51 3.22 -0.71
N VAL A 38 -6.55 2.25 0.20
CA VAL A 38 -7.24 0.98 -0.01
C VAL A 38 -8.46 0.95 0.90
N LEU A 39 -9.63 0.71 0.31
CA LEU A 39 -10.83 0.34 1.04
C LEU A 39 -10.99 -1.17 0.88
N THR A 40 -11.15 -1.87 1.99
CA THR A 40 -11.28 -3.33 2.02
C THR A 40 -12.34 -3.73 3.04
N GLN A 41 -12.98 -4.87 2.84
CA GLN A 41 -13.86 -5.48 3.82
C GLN A 41 -13.22 -6.77 4.35
N THR A 42 -12.95 -6.81 5.65
CA THR A 42 -12.37 -8.01 6.26
C THR A 42 -13.07 -8.40 7.56
N LYS A 43 -13.10 -9.70 7.82
CA LYS A 43 -13.45 -10.30 9.12
C LYS A 43 -12.25 -11.01 9.74
N ASP A 44 -11.12 -11.04 9.03
CA ASP A 44 -9.89 -11.69 9.46
C ASP A 44 -9.07 -10.72 10.31
N LEU A 45 -8.92 -11.04 11.59
CA LEU A 45 -8.14 -10.23 12.53
C LEU A 45 -6.64 -10.26 12.21
N ALA A 46 -6.14 -11.32 11.55
CA ALA A 46 -4.73 -11.41 11.17
C ALA A 46 -4.41 -10.48 9.99
N GLU A 47 -5.32 -10.36 9.02
CA GLU A 47 -5.23 -9.37 7.93
C GLU A 47 -5.21 -7.95 8.51
N LEU A 48 -6.11 -7.66 9.46
CA LEU A 48 -6.16 -6.36 10.14
C LEU A 48 -4.90 -6.07 10.98
N ASP A 49 -4.40 -7.04 11.74
CA ASP A 49 -3.16 -6.88 12.52
C ASP A 49 -1.95 -6.63 11.62
N TRP A 50 -1.84 -7.35 10.50
CA TRP A 50 -0.82 -7.09 9.49
C TRP A 50 -0.93 -5.67 8.91
N ALA A 51 -2.13 -5.25 8.51
CA ALA A 51 -2.36 -3.92 7.93
C ALA A 51 -2.03 -2.77 8.91
N LEU A 52 -2.24 -2.99 10.21
CA LEU A 52 -1.91 -2.01 11.27
C LEU A 52 -0.43 -1.96 11.64
N ARG A 53 0.34 -3.02 11.33
CA ARG A 53 1.74 -3.16 11.74
C ARG A 53 2.74 -3.05 10.59
N SER A 54 2.33 -3.31 9.35
CA SER A 54 3.21 -3.21 8.18
C SER A 54 3.65 -1.75 7.98
N ASP A 55 4.93 -1.57 7.65
CA ASP A 55 5.49 -0.28 7.23
C ASP A 55 5.46 -0.08 5.71
N LEU A 56 4.87 -1.06 4.98
CA LEU A 56 4.61 -1.10 3.54
C LEU A 56 5.88 -1.03 2.66
N ARG A 57 7.07 -1.14 3.25
CA ARG A 57 8.34 -1.04 2.50
C ARG A 57 8.57 -2.21 1.58
N GLU A 58 7.96 -3.36 1.86
CA GLU A 58 8.01 -4.55 1.01
C GLU A 58 7.41 -4.32 -0.39
N PHE A 59 6.61 -3.25 -0.57
CA PHE A 59 6.01 -2.88 -1.86
C PHE A 59 6.79 -1.78 -2.59
N ILE A 60 7.88 -1.26 -2.01
CA ILE A 60 8.63 -0.14 -2.58
C ILE A 60 9.81 -0.68 -3.40
N THR A 61 9.92 -0.23 -4.65
CA THR A 61 11.13 -0.40 -5.45
C THR A 61 11.94 0.88 -5.42
N THR A 62 13.24 0.77 -5.08
CA THR A 62 14.17 1.90 -5.14
C THR A 62 15.13 1.80 -6.32
N ASP A 63 15.78 2.92 -6.64
CA ASP A 63 16.95 2.94 -7.52
C ASP A 63 18.21 2.31 -6.91
#